data_AF-A0A1M3NU48-F1
#
_entry.id   AF-A0A1M3NU48-F1
#
_cell.length_a   1.000
_cell.length_b   1.000
_cell.length_c   1.000
_cell.angle_alpha   90.00
_cell.angle_beta   90.00
_cell.angle_gamma   90.00
#
_symmetry.space_group_name_H-M   'P 1'
#
loop_
_entity.id
_entity.type
_entity.pdbx_description
1 polymer ?
#
loop_
_entity_poly.entity_id
_entity_poly.type
_entity_poly.pdbx_seq_one_letter_code
_entity_poly.pdbx_strand_id
1 'polypeptide(L)'
;GVIPYPDPGTVNPVTYSFTATGGDVVAYFTSNGGSYTNILGLRVGATDYMSTLNNQTSTPGDSFNFGSFAAGTNLIFFIVSNGDGGNTYYSDPSLNSDGLNHIYVANYTQGGIFPASVPTGTYVGFEDIKGGGDRDYEDLTYVFTNVASGVPEPSTWAMMLIGFAGLGWAYRRRSAVAAA
;
A
#
# COMPACT_ATOMS: atom_id res chain seq x y z
N GLY A 1 -10.17 13.04 -9.37
CA GLY A 1 -10.02 11.75 -10.09
C GLY A 1 -9.43 10.75 -9.10
N VAL A 2 -9.53 9.47 -9.38
CA VAL A 2 -8.97 8.37 -8.57
C VAL A 2 -8.37 7.32 -9.49
N ILE A 3 -7.35 6.58 -9.03
CA ILE A 3 -6.97 5.33 -9.69
C ILE A 3 -7.81 4.25 -9.02
N PRO A 4 -8.83 3.69 -9.70
CA PRO A 4 -9.81 2.84 -9.05
C PRO A 4 -9.19 1.50 -8.65
N TYR A 5 -9.54 1.02 -7.45
CA TYR A 5 -9.32 -0.38 -7.09
C TYR A 5 -10.17 -1.27 -8.03
N PRO A 6 -9.61 -2.33 -8.63
CA PRO A 6 -10.32 -3.11 -9.67
C PRO A 6 -11.54 -3.89 -9.18
N ASP A 7 -11.61 -4.24 -7.89
CA ASP A 7 -12.65 -5.13 -7.34
C ASP A 7 -13.41 -4.53 -6.12
N PRO A 8 -14.08 -3.36 -6.24
CA PRO A 8 -14.76 -2.71 -5.11
C PRO A 8 -15.73 -3.63 -4.36
N GLY A 9 -15.87 -3.43 -3.04
CA GLY A 9 -16.67 -4.29 -2.16
C GLY A 9 -15.90 -5.50 -1.61
N THR A 10 -14.70 -5.79 -2.14
CA THR A 10 -13.86 -6.90 -1.70
C THR A 10 -12.56 -6.41 -1.06
N VAL A 11 -12.09 -7.10 -0.02
CA VAL A 11 -10.83 -6.72 0.64
C VAL A 11 -9.69 -6.97 -0.35
N ASN A 12 -8.84 -5.97 -0.56
CA ASN A 12 -7.63 -6.09 -1.35
C ASN A 12 -6.72 -7.19 -0.77
N PRO A 13 -6.55 -8.33 -1.46
CA PRO A 13 -5.79 -9.46 -0.95
C PRO A 13 -4.28 -9.22 -1.01
N VAL A 14 -3.83 -8.16 -1.70
CA VAL A 14 -2.43 -7.86 -1.92
C VAL A 14 -1.86 -7.10 -0.73
N THR A 15 -0.90 -7.69 -0.03
CA THR A 15 -0.10 -6.96 0.97
C THR A 15 1.04 -6.22 0.27
N TYR A 16 1.32 -5.00 0.70
CA TYR A 16 2.39 -4.17 0.14
C TYR A 16 3.48 -3.92 1.17
N SER A 17 4.69 -3.70 0.69
CA SER A 17 5.83 -3.21 1.46
C SER A 17 6.39 -1.99 0.77
N PHE A 18 6.88 -1.02 1.54
CA PHE A 18 7.42 0.22 1.00
C PHE A 18 8.82 0.47 1.52
N THR A 19 9.69 0.92 0.61
CA THR A 19 11.03 1.38 0.98
C THR A 19 11.31 2.73 0.35
N ALA A 20 12.01 3.60 1.07
CA ALA A 20 12.55 4.82 0.48
C ALA A 20 13.56 4.47 -0.62
N THR A 21 13.55 5.19 -1.74
CA THR A 21 14.57 5.07 -2.79
C THR A 21 15.78 5.97 -2.53
N GLY A 22 15.77 6.70 -1.41
CA GLY A 22 16.76 7.71 -1.06
C GLY A 22 16.22 9.14 -1.25
N GLY A 23 16.56 10.03 -0.32
CA GLY A 23 16.15 11.43 -0.36
C GLY A 23 14.82 11.68 0.33
N ASP A 24 14.20 12.82 -0.01
CA ASP A 24 13.00 13.31 0.66
C ASP A 24 11.76 12.52 0.24
N VAL A 25 11.04 11.96 1.21
CA VAL A 25 9.74 11.31 0.97
C VAL A 25 8.66 12.37 1.09
N VAL A 26 8.01 12.68 -0.03
CA VAL A 26 6.96 13.71 -0.10
C VAL A 26 5.64 13.07 -0.50
N ALA A 27 4.59 13.35 0.28
CA ALA A 27 3.22 13.01 -0.08
C ALA A 27 2.55 14.18 -0.80
N TYR A 28 1.75 13.87 -1.81
CA TYR A 28 0.90 14.79 -2.54
C TYR A 28 -0.53 14.29 -2.43
N PHE A 29 -1.42 15.09 -1.83
CA PHE A 29 -2.83 14.76 -1.72
C PHE A 29 -3.47 14.75 -3.12
N THR A 30 -4.30 13.75 -3.41
CA THR A 30 -4.90 13.57 -4.74
C THR A 30 -6.42 13.61 -4.77
N SER A 31 -7.09 12.96 -3.82
CA SER A 31 -8.56 12.96 -3.76
C SER A 31 -9.09 12.60 -2.37
N ASN A 32 -10.39 12.84 -2.22
CA ASN A 32 -11.21 12.46 -1.08
C ASN A 32 -12.55 11.93 -1.60
N GLY A 33 -12.92 10.71 -1.20
CA GLY A 33 -14.27 10.14 -1.31
C GLY A 33 -14.95 9.93 0.04
N GLY A 34 -14.19 10.03 1.14
CA GLY A 34 -14.62 9.72 2.50
C GLY A 34 -15.26 10.90 3.21
N SER A 35 -16.07 10.60 4.22
CA SER A 35 -16.76 11.62 5.03
C SER A 35 -16.04 11.95 6.34
N TYR A 36 -15.15 11.07 6.81
CA TYR A 36 -14.38 11.28 8.02
C TYR A 36 -13.18 12.18 7.75
N THR A 37 -12.67 12.82 8.81
CA THR A 37 -11.40 13.54 8.72
C THR A 37 -10.26 12.57 8.99
N ASN A 38 -9.43 12.37 7.98
CA ASN A 38 -8.32 11.42 7.98
C ASN A 38 -7.00 12.18 7.86
N ILE A 39 -6.12 12.02 8.85
CA ILE A 39 -4.80 12.67 8.86
C ILE A 39 -3.75 11.66 8.43
N LEU A 40 -2.97 11.98 7.39
CA LEU A 40 -1.88 11.12 6.93
C LEU A 40 -0.67 11.18 7.87
N GLY A 41 -0.06 10.02 8.10
CA GLY A 41 1.23 9.88 8.74
C GLY A 41 2.13 8.84 8.08
N LEU A 42 3.39 8.84 8.52
CA LEU A 42 4.42 7.89 8.13
C LEU A 42 5.08 7.34 9.40
N ARG A 43 5.18 6.01 9.51
CA ARG A 43 5.96 5.33 10.54
C ARG A 43 7.26 4.82 9.95
N VAL A 44 8.38 5.11 10.64
CA VAL A 44 9.72 4.59 10.33
C VAL A 44 10.33 4.00 11.60
N GLY A 45 10.51 2.68 11.61
CA GLY A 45 10.86 1.96 12.82
C GLY A 45 9.80 2.16 13.91
N ALA A 46 10.20 2.75 15.04
CA ALA A 46 9.30 3.07 16.16
C ALA A 46 8.85 4.55 16.19
N THR A 47 9.20 5.35 15.17
CA THR A 47 8.90 6.79 15.14
C THR A 47 7.77 7.09 14.16
N ASP A 48 6.80 7.87 14.63
CA ASP A 48 5.68 8.35 13.82
C ASP A 48 5.88 9.82 13.43
N TYR A 49 5.72 10.11 12.15
CA TYR A 49 5.76 11.44 11.55
C TYR A 49 4.35 11.78 11.08
N MET A 50 3.74 12.82 11.68
CA MET A 50 2.41 13.29 11.29
C MET A 50 2.52 14.40 10.25
N SER A 51 1.68 14.34 9.21
CA SER A 51 1.54 15.41 8.24
C SER A 51 0.47 16.42 8.65
N THR A 52 0.41 17.54 7.95
CA THR A 52 -0.72 18.48 8.00
C THR A 52 -1.79 18.18 6.94
N LEU A 53 -1.59 17.14 6.12
CA LEU A 53 -2.53 16.79 5.05
C LEU A 53 -3.72 16.01 5.63
N ASN A 54 -4.92 16.36 5.18
CA ASN A 54 -6.13 15.61 5.47
C ASN A 54 -7.15 15.75 4.34
N ASN A 55 -8.03 14.77 4.23
CA ASN A 55 -9.01 14.68 3.14
C ASN A 55 -10.07 15.81 3.13
N GLN A 56 -10.33 16.47 4.26
CA GLN A 56 -11.36 17.51 4.37
C GLN A 56 -10.88 18.93 4.02
N THR A 57 -9.60 19.25 4.23
CA THR A 57 -9.07 20.61 4.00
C THR A 57 -7.96 20.69 2.97
N SER A 58 -7.30 19.58 2.63
CA SER A 58 -6.30 19.57 1.57
C SER A 58 -6.96 19.65 0.20
N THR A 59 -6.28 20.33 -0.72
CA THR A 59 -6.63 20.44 -2.12
C THR A 59 -5.70 19.58 -2.97
N PRO A 60 -6.18 18.94 -4.06
CA PRO A 60 -5.33 18.07 -4.87
C PRO A 60 -4.06 18.80 -5.34
N GLY A 61 -2.89 18.26 -4.99
CA GLY A 61 -1.59 18.89 -5.21
C GLY A 61 -0.92 19.45 -3.96
N ASP A 62 -1.64 19.65 -2.87
CA ASP A 62 -1.05 19.98 -1.57
C ASP A 62 -0.10 18.87 -1.15
N SER A 63 1.04 19.26 -0.59
CA SER A 63 2.13 18.33 -0.30
C SER A 63 2.70 18.50 1.10
N PHE A 64 3.30 17.43 1.59
CA PHE A 64 4.01 17.41 2.87
C PHE A 64 5.28 16.58 2.73
N ASN A 65 6.40 17.16 3.13
CA ASN A 65 7.71 16.50 3.13
C ASN A 65 7.94 15.87 4.51
N PHE A 66 8.00 14.53 4.57
CA PHE A 66 8.29 13.80 5.80
C PHE A 66 9.78 13.83 6.19
N GLY A 67 10.63 14.36 5.31
CA GLY A 67 12.07 14.45 5.47
C GLY A 67 12.81 13.43 4.63
N SER A 68 14.13 13.46 4.78
CA SER A 68 15.07 12.66 4.00
C SER A 68 15.34 11.31 4.64
N PHE A 69 15.20 10.23 3.86
CA PHE A 69 15.46 8.86 4.30
C PHE A 69 16.51 8.19 3.41
N ALA A 70 17.34 7.33 3.99
CA ALA A 70 18.29 6.53 3.24
C ALA A 70 17.55 5.50 2.38
N ALA A 71 18.10 5.17 1.21
CA ALA A 71 17.55 4.11 0.37
C ALA A 71 17.44 2.78 1.15
N GLY A 72 16.32 2.07 0.98
CA GLY A 72 16.01 0.83 1.71
C GLY A 72 15.37 1.03 3.09
N THR A 73 15.19 2.27 3.56
CA THR A 73 14.43 2.55 4.80
C THR A 73 13.00 2.04 4.65
N ASN A 74 12.55 1.18 5.57
CA ASN A 74 11.17 0.69 5.59
C ASN A 74 10.20 1.82 5.97
N LEU A 75 9.14 1.95 5.18
CA LEU A 75 8.10 2.97 5.34
C LEU A 75 6.76 2.28 5.57
N ILE A 76 6.03 2.69 6.60
CA ILE A 76 4.65 2.27 6.85
C ILE A 76 3.78 3.51 6.84
N PHE A 77 2.98 3.68 5.79
CA PHE A 77 2.02 4.77 5.72
C PHE A 77 0.81 4.45 6.58
N PHE A 78 0.18 5.47 7.15
CA PHE A 78 -1.04 5.29 7.90
C PHE A 78 -1.93 6.51 7.85
N ILE A 79 -3.21 6.32 8.16
CA ILE A 79 -4.15 7.40 8.43
C ILE A 79 -4.69 7.29 9.84
N VAL A 80 -4.94 8.43 10.48
CA VAL A 80 -5.74 8.53 11.71
C VAL A 80 -7.13 9.01 11.34
N SER A 81 -8.13 8.15 11.51
CA SER A 81 -9.54 8.43 11.20
C SER A 81 -10.25 9.00 12.42
N ASN A 82 -10.51 10.30 12.42
CA ASN A 82 -11.19 10.96 13.53
C ASN A 82 -12.68 10.61 13.60
N GLY A 83 -13.28 10.19 12.49
CA GLY A 83 -14.69 9.81 12.43
C GLY A 83 -14.95 8.37 12.90
N ASP A 84 -13.93 7.52 12.89
CA ASP A 84 -13.99 6.15 13.43
C ASP A 84 -13.28 6.05 14.80
N GLY A 85 -13.63 6.93 15.73
CA GLY A 85 -13.13 6.90 17.10
C GLY A 85 -11.62 7.20 17.26
N GLY A 86 -10.97 7.77 16.25
CA GLY A 86 -9.52 8.01 16.27
C GLY A 86 -8.68 6.78 15.93
N ASN A 87 -9.28 5.75 15.33
CA ASN A 87 -8.56 4.55 14.90
C ASN A 87 -7.46 4.89 13.88
N THR A 88 -6.41 4.08 13.87
CA THR A 88 -5.30 4.21 12.93
C THR A 88 -5.29 3.02 11.96
N TYR A 89 -5.20 3.32 10.67
CA TYR A 89 -5.17 2.34 9.59
C TYR A 89 -3.82 2.41 8.89
N TYR A 90 -3.03 1.36 9.06
CA TYR A 90 -1.69 1.20 8.53
C TYR A 90 -1.72 0.47 7.19
N SER A 91 -0.73 0.79 6.35
CA SER A 91 -0.43 0.07 5.12
C SER A 91 0.04 -1.37 5.37
N ASP A 92 0.48 -1.67 6.60
CA ASP A 92 0.81 -3.02 7.07
C ASP A 92 -0.40 -3.60 7.83
N PRO A 93 -1.09 -4.61 7.26
CA PRO A 93 -2.26 -5.24 7.89
C PRO A 93 -1.99 -5.83 9.27
N SER A 94 -0.74 -6.21 9.58
CA SER A 94 -0.39 -6.78 10.89
C SER A 94 -0.47 -5.76 12.03
N LEU A 95 -0.46 -4.47 11.71
CA LEU A 95 -0.63 -3.37 12.67
C LEU A 95 -2.10 -2.93 12.81
N ASN A 96 -2.98 -3.40 11.94
CA ASN A 96 -4.40 -3.05 11.97
C ASN A 96 -5.15 -3.93 12.97
N SER A 97 -5.99 -3.32 13.81
CA SER A 97 -6.70 -4.03 14.88
C SER A 97 -7.69 -5.10 14.40
N ASP A 98 -8.12 -5.01 13.14
CA ASP A 98 -8.97 -5.98 12.45
C ASP A 98 -8.18 -6.93 11.54
N GLY A 99 -6.86 -6.76 11.42
CA GLY A 99 -5.99 -7.55 10.55
C GLY A 99 -6.27 -7.37 9.05
N LEU A 100 -7.08 -6.37 8.66
CA LEU A 100 -7.45 -6.15 7.27
C LEU A 100 -6.44 -5.25 6.56
N ASN A 101 -6.39 -5.42 5.24
CA ASN A 101 -5.69 -4.49 4.37
C ASN A 101 -6.58 -3.28 4.08
N HIS A 102 -6.12 -2.11 4.52
CA HIS A 102 -6.80 -0.82 4.37
C HIS A 102 -6.19 0.04 3.24
N ILE A 103 -5.37 -0.54 2.36
CA ILE A 103 -4.80 0.20 1.23
C ILE A 103 -4.94 -0.49 -0.12
N TYR A 104 -5.01 0.35 -1.15
CA TYR A 104 -4.77 0.00 -2.55
C TYR A 104 -3.59 0.80 -3.09
N VAL A 105 -2.71 0.14 -3.85
CA VAL A 105 -1.48 0.75 -4.39
C VAL A 105 -1.43 0.60 -5.90
N ALA A 106 -1.02 1.68 -6.56
CA ALA A 106 -0.76 1.70 -8.00
C ALA A 106 0.46 2.58 -8.32
N ASN A 107 0.96 2.48 -9.55
CA ASN A 107 1.92 3.46 -10.06
C ASN A 107 1.17 4.62 -10.69
N TYR A 108 1.63 5.85 -10.44
CA TYR A 108 1.12 7.05 -11.08
C TYR A 108 2.20 7.74 -11.90
N THR A 109 1.83 8.20 -13.10
CA THR A 109 2.67 9.02 -13.98
C THR A 109 2.09 10.42 -14.10
N GLN A 110 2.93 11.43 -13.88
CA GLN A 110 2.54 12.85 -14.00
C GLN A 110 1.89 13.14 -15.36
N GLY A 111 0.88 14.02 -15.34
CA GLY A 111 0.09 14.36 -16.53
C GLY A 111 -1.09 13.40 -16.79
N GLY A 112 -1.31 12.44 -15.90
CA GLY A 112 -2.53 11.62 -15.87
C GLY A 112 -3.73 12.36 -15.27
N ILE A 113 -4.49 11.67 -14.42
CA ILE A 113 -5.78 12.13 -13.89
C ILE A 113 -5.71 13.17 -12.75
N PHE A 114 -4.52 13.54 -12.29
CA PHE A 114 -4.28 14.49 -11.20
C PHE A 114 -3.68 15.81 -11.73
N PRO A 115 -3.76 16.92 -10.98
CA PRO A 115 -3.15 18.19 -11.37
C PRO A 115 -1.64 18.09 -11.62
N ALA A 116 -1.10 19.01 -12.41
CA ALA A 116 0.32 19.02 -12.79
C ALA A 116 1.29 19.15 -11.60
N SER A 117 0.82 19.62 -10.44
CA SER A 117 1.59 19.67 -9.19
C SER A 117 1.86 18.30 -8.59
N VAL A 118 1.13 17.26 -8.98
CA VAL A 118 1.33 15.88 -8.52
C VAL A 118 2.37 15.21 -9.45
N PRO A 119 3.55 14.84 -8.94
CA PRO A 119 4.60 14.20 -9.73
C PRO A 119 4.33 12.69 -9.94
N THR A 120 5.09 12.07 -10.84
CA THR A 120 5.16 10.59 -10.96
C THR A 120 5.58 9.98 -9.62
N GLY A 121 4.92 8.91 -9.20
CA GLY A 121 5.20 8.29 -7.91
C GLY A 121 4.32 7.08 -7.60
N THR A 122 4.36 6.65 -6.35
CA THR A 122 3.56 5.54 -5.82
C THR A 122 2.23 6.09 -5.32
N TYR A 123 1.13 5.73 -5.98
CA TYR A 123 -0.23 6.05 -5.54
C TYR A 123 -0.67 5.10 -4.43
N VAL A 124 -1.27 5.64 -3.38
CA VAL A 124 -1.87 4.87 -2.28
C VAL A 124 -3.24 5.47 -1.95
N GLY A 125 -4.28 4.64 -2.06
CA GLY A 125 -5.62 4.93 -1.56
C GLY A 125 -5.89 4.17 -0.26
N PHE A 126 -6.66 4.76 0.64
CA PHE A 126 -6.98 4.20 1.96
C PHE A 126 -8.49 3.98 2.13
N GLU A 127 -8.82 2.96 2.94
CA GLU A 127 -10.09 2.83 3.65
C GLU A 127 -9.95 3.42 5.07
N ASP A 128 -10.96 4.12 5.56
CA ASP A 128 -10.88 4.91 6.80
C ASP A 128 -11.68 4.39 8.00
N ILE A 129 -12.25 3.19 7.87
CA ILE A 129 -13.17 2.62 8.86
C ILE A 129 -12.90 1.15 9.15
N LYS A 130 -13.10 0.73 10.40
CA LYS A 130 -12.90 -0.65 10.83
C LYS A 130 -13.78 -1.62 10.04
N GLY A 131 -13.19 -2.73 9.58
CA GLY A 131 -13.87 -3.66 8.68
C GLY A 131 -13.75 -3.32 7.19
N GLY A 132 -13.15 -2.16 6.88
CA GLY A 132 -12.76 -1.70 5.55
C GLY A 132 -13.91 -1.15 4.72
N GLY A 133 -14.93 -0.56 5.32
CA GLY A 133 -15.95 0.20 4.59
C GLY A 133 -16.59 -0.53 3.41
N ASP A 134 -16.71 0.17 2.28
CA ASP A 134 -17.16 -0.34 0.99
C ASP A 134 -16.00 -0.81 0.09
N ARG A 135 -14.74 -0.68 0.53
CA ARG A 135 -13.56 -1.33 -0.08
C ARG A 135 -13.29 -0.86 -1.51
N ASP A 136 -13.52 0.42 -1.78
CA ASP A 136 -13.11 1.06 -3.03
C ASP A 136 -11.76 1.80 -2.90
N TYR A 137 -11.29 1.98 -1.66
CA TYR A 137 -10.03 2.59 -1.26
C TYR A 137 -9.90 4.04 -1.73
N GLU A 138 -11.03 4.76 -1.82
CA GLU A 138 -11.05 6.15 -2.27
C GLU A 138 -11.35 7.18 -1.18
N ASP A 139 -11.51 6.75 0.08
CA ASP A 139 -11.77 7.64 1.22
C ASP A 139 -10.73 8.75 1.32
N LEU A 140 -9.45 8.37 1.13
CA LEU A 140 -8.33 9.30 1.11
C LEU A 140 -7.18 8.76 0.25
N THR A 141 -6.68 9.57 -0.68
CA THR A 141 -5.65 9.13 -1.63
C THR A 141 -4.46 10.09 -1.72
N TYR A 142 -3.28 9.52 -1.95
CA TYR A 142 -2.02 10.24 -2.09
C TYR A 142 -1.14 9.66 -3.19
N VAL A 143 -0.21 10.47 -3.69
CA VAL A 143 0.97 10.02 -4.43
C VAL A 143 2.22 10.34 -3.62
N PHE A 144 3.12 9.37 -3.48
CA PHE A 144 4.39 9.51 -2.80
C PHE A 144 5.57 9.49 -3.78
N THR A 145 6.51 10.42 -3.61
CA THR A 145 7.80 10.41 -4.32
C THR A 145 8.89 9.74 -3.50
N ASN A 146 9.92 9.25 -4.19
CA ASN A 146 11.06 8.55 -3.60
C ASN A 146 10.68 7.32 -2.77
N VAL A 147 9.62 6.62 -3.19
CA VAL A 147 9.09 5.41 -2.56
C VAL A 147 8.99 4.32 -3.62
N ALA A 148 9.57 3.15 -3.32
CA ALA A 148 9.33 1.93 -4.07
C ALA A 148 8.33 1.06 -3.30
N SER A 149 7.31 0.55 -4.00
CA SER A 149 6.40 -0.46 -3.48
C SER A 149 6.78 -1.85 -3.99
N GLY A 150 6.64 -2.85 -3.12
CA GLY A 150 6.85 -4.25 -3.45
C GLY A 150 5.71 -5.10 -2.91
N VAL A 151 5.28 -6.09 -3.69
CA VAL A 151 4.36 -7.14 -3.23
C VAL A 151 5.23 -8.30 -2.75
N PRO A 152 5.15 -8.74 -1.48
CA PRO A 152 5.85 -9.94 -1.05
C PRO A 152 5.48 -11.10 -1.97
N GLU A 153 6.43 -11.99 -2.26
CA GLU A 153 6.16 -13.22 -3.01
C GLU A 153 6.10 -14.46 -2.08
N PRO A 154 5.07 -14.66 -1.21
CA PRO A 154 5.00 -15.85 -0.38
C PRO A 154 4.85 -17.16 -1.16
N SER A 155 4.22 -17.13 -2.35
CA SER A 155 3.81 -18.34 -3.05
C SER A 155 4.72 -18.74 -4.21
N THR A 156 5.50 -17.83 -4.82
CA THR A 156 6.39 -18.18 -5.94
C THR A 156 7.39 -19.27 -5.52
N TRP A 157 8.01 -19.10 -4.36
CA TRP A 157 8.96 -20.07 -3.81
C TRP A 157 8.30 -21.39 -3.44
N ALA A 158 7.14 -21.33 -2.77
CA ALA A 158 6.40 -22.54 -2.39
C ALA A 158 5.94 -23.33 -3.62
N MET A 159 5.40 -22.66 -4.64
CA MET A 159 4.96 -23.29 -5.89
C MET A 159 6.13 -23.81 -6.72
N MET A 160 7.26 -23.11 -6.75
CA MET A 160 8.49 -23.58 -7.36
C MET A 160 9.00 -24.86 -6.67
N LEU A 161 9.04 -24.87 -5.34
CA LEU A 161 9.48 -26.04 -4.56
C LEU A 161 8.52 -27.22 -4.72
N ILE A 162 7.20 -26.99 -4.70
CA ILE A 162 6.19 -28.02 -4.98
C ILE A 162 6.36 -28.56 -6.40
N GLY A 163 6.56 -27.69 -7.39
CA GLY A 163 6.81 -28.07 -8.77
C GLY A 163 8.05 -28.96 -8.92
N PHE A 164 9.17 -28.58 -8.31
CA PHE A 164 10.40 -29.38 -8.31
C PHE A 164 10.25 -30.71 -7.56
N ALA A 165 9.55 -30.72 -6.43
CA ALA A 165 9.27 -31.95 -5.69
C ALA A 165 8.40 -32.91 -6.52
N GLY A 166 7.39 -32.41 -7.22
CA GLY A 166 6.55 -33.18 -8.14
C GLY A 166 7.33 -33.79 -9.30
N LEU A 167 8.21 -33.01 -9.94
CA LEU A 167 9.08 -33.50 -11.02
C LEU A 167 10.06 -34.57 -10.54
N GLY A 168 10.71 -34.35 -9.39
CA GLY A 168 11.64 -35.33 -8.80
C GLY A 168 10.97 -36.66 -8.46
N TRP A 169 9.73 -36.62 -7.96
CA TRP A 169 8.95 -37.82 -7.67
C TRP A 169 8.52 -38.57 -8.94
N ALA A 170 8.07 -37.85 -9.97
CA ALA A 170 7.72 -38.45 -11.26
C ALA A 170 8.93 -39.14 -11.91
N TYR A 171 10.12 -38.54 -11.82
CA TYR A 171 11.36 -39.14 -12.33
C TYR A 171 11.70 -40.45 -11.61
N ARG A 172 11.66 -40.47 -10.27
CA ARG A 172 11.89 -41.68 -9.46
C ARG A 172 10.96 -42.83 -9.84
N ARG A 173 9.68 -42.56 -10.13
CA ARG A 173 8.72 -43.59 -10.55
C ARG A 173 9.08 -44.24 -11.88
N ARG A 174 9.62 -43.48 -12.84
CA ARG A 174 10.01 -44.02 -14.15
C ARG A 174 11.25 -44.91 -14.05
N SER A 175 12.21 -44.55 -13.19
CA SER A 175 13.40 -45.38 -12.94
C SER A 175 13.08 -46.70 -12.24
N ALA A 176 12.05 -46.73 -11.38
CA ALA A 176 11.62 -47.95 -10.70
C ALA A 176 10.90 -48.95 -11.63
N VAL A 177 10.22 -48.47 -12.67
CA VAL A 177 9.53 -49.32 -13.67
C VAL A 177 10.50 -49.91 -14.71
N ALA A 178 11.64 -49.26 -14.97
CA ALA A 178 12.65 -49.75 -15.90
C ALA A 178 13.61 -50.79 -15.29
N ALA A 179 13.56 -51.00 -13.97
CA ALA A 179 14.40 -51.95 -13.23
C ALA A 179 13.66 -53.22 -12.78
N ALA A 180 12.41 -53.41 -13.22
CA ALA A 180 11.57 -54.59 -13.01
C ALA A 180 11.34 -55.31 -14.35
#